data_AF-A0A8S8XK49-F1
#
_entry.id   AF-A0A8S8XK49-F1
#
_cell.length_a   1.000
_cell.length_b   1.000
_cell.length_c   1.000
_cell.angle_alpha   90.00
_cell.angle_beta   90.00
_cell.angle_gamma   90.00
#
_symmetry.space_group_name_H-M   'P 1'
#
loop_
_entity.id
_entity.type
_entity.pdbx_description
1 polymer ?
#
loop_
_entity_poly.entity_id
_entity_poly.type
_entity_poly.pdbx_seq_one_letter_code
_entity_poly.pdbx_strand_id
1 'polypeptide(L)'
;MPNNQKISELLIDSLTNVESVIKSGQQYIVKPDNLPPVEVNSVLNALKLPIFHSNSQAEQLYQKFSQQIDAIQRGDMAANQKLQNALNSLQPKHDYYEYS
;
A
#
# COMPACT_ATOMS: atom_id res chain seq x y z
N MET A 1 8.47 27.83 20.13
CA MET A 1 8.40 26.56 19.39
C MET A 1 6.95 26.34 18.99
N PRO A 2 6.63 26.11 17.70
CA PRO A 2 5.26 25.71 17.35
C PRO A 2 4.94 24.43 18.13
N ASN A 3 3.74 24.36 18.68
CA ASN A 3 3.37 23.33 19.65
C ASN A 3 3.35 21.96 18.97
N ASN A 4 4.41 21.15 19.10
CA ASN A 4 4.56 19.85 18.43
C ASN A 4 3.32 18.95 18.57
N GLN A 5 2.62 19.07 19.70
CA GLN A 5 1.36 18.36 19.95
C GLN A 5 0.24 18.73 18.95
N LYS A 6 0.08 20.02 18.62
CA LYS A 6 -0.92 20.45 17.62
C LYS A 6 -0.60 19.90 16.24
N ILE A 7 0.68 19.82 15.89
CA ILE A 7 1.12 19.29 14.59
C ILE A 7 0.84 17.79 14.52
N SER A 8 1.10 17.04 15.60
CA SER A 8 0.78 15.62 15.66
C SER A 8 -0.73 15.34 15.57
N GLU A 9 -1.55 16.14 16.27
CA GLU A 9 -3.02 16.02 16.21
C GLU A 9 -3.53 16.28 14.79
N LEU A 10 -3.09 17.38 14.15
CA LEU A 10 -3.45 17.71 12.77
C LEU A 10 -3.05 16.60 11.78
N LEU A 11 -1.90 15.96 11.98
CA LEU A 11 -1.48 14.84 11.14
C LEU A 11 -2.48 13.68 11.26
N ILE A 12 -2.82 13.27 12.48
CA ILE A 12 -3.76 12.17 12.73
C ILE A 12 -5.15 12.50 12.16
N ASP A 13 -5.64 13.71 12.41
CA ASP A 13 -6.95 14.16 11.90
C ASP A 13 -6.99 14.14 10.37
N SER A 14 -5.93 14.62 9.72
CA SER A 14 -5.85 14.59 8.26
C SER A 14 -5.88 13.17 7.70
N LEU A 15 -5.24 12.22 8.37
CA LEU A 15 -5.16 10.83 7.92
C LEU A 15 -6.39 9.99 8.28
N THR A 16 -7.21 10.43 9.24
CA THR A 16 -8.37 9.66 9.74
C THR A 16 -9.42 9.43 8.64
N ASN A 17 -9.65 10.43 7.79
CA ASN A 17 -10.64 10.34 6.70
C ASN A 17 -10.08 9.71 5.41
N VAL A 18 -8.80 9.35 5.39
CA VAL A 18 -8.23 8.66 4.23
C VAL A 18 -8.86 7.26 4.12
N GLU A 19 -9.64 7.05 3.07
CA GLU A 19 -10.32 5.78 2.85
C GLU A 19 -9.33 4.65 2.52
N SER A 20 -8.47 4.85 1.52
CA SER A 20 -7.59 3.81 0.99
C SER A 20 -6.24 4.33 0.47
N VAL A 21 -5.25 3.44 0.48
CA VAL A 21 -3.94 3.58 -0.17
C VAL A 21 -4.11 3.32 -1.66
N ILE A 22 -3.54 4.18 -2.47
CA ILE A 22 -3.59 4.11 -3.93
C ILE A 22 -2.20 3.75 -4.44
N LYS A 23 -2.09 2.75 -5.31
CA LYS A 23 -0.86 2.47 -6.04
C LYS A 23 -0.83 3.31 -7.31
N SER A 24 0.16 4.20 -7.41
CA SER A 24 0.42 5.04 -8.58
C SER A 24 1.78 4.67 -9.16
N GLY A 25 1.78 3.84 -10.20
CA GLY A 25 3.02 3.27 -10.77
C GLY A 25 3.75 2.40 -9.76
N GLN A 26 4.95 2.82 -9.36
CA GLN A 26 5.79 2.12 -8.36
C GLN A 26 5.61 2.66 -6.93
N GLN A 27 4.82 3.72 -6.75
CA GLN A 27 4.65 4.38 -5.46
C GLN A 27 3.28 4.07 -4.86
N TYR A 28 3.21 4.09 -3.53
CA TYR A 28 1.97 4.08 -2.77
C TYR A 28 1.72 5.48 -2.28
N ILE A 29 0.51 5.99 -2.50
CA ILE A 29 0.09 7.31 -2.03
C ILE A 29 -1.19 7.23 -1.22
N VAL A 30 -1.36 8.16 -0.28
CA VAL A 30 -2.65 8.48 0.34
C VAL A 30 -3.02 9.90 -0.06
N LYS A 31 -4.33 10.15 -0.18
CA LYS A 31 -4.86 11.47 -0.49
C LYS A 31 -5.84 11.86 0.61
N PRO A 32 -5.40 12.65 1.60
CA PRO A 32 -6.30 13.23 2.59
C PRO A 32 -7.23 14.27 1.94
N ASP A 33 -8.36 14.53 2.59
CA ASP A 33 -9.32 15.52 2.11
C ASP A 33 -8.70 16.91 2.05
N ASN A 34 -8.89 17.59 0.91
CA ASN A 34 -8.39 18.94 0.66
C ASN A 34 -6.87 19.12 0.83
N LEU A 35 -6.10 18.04 0.80
CA LEU A 35 -4.64 18.05 0.89
C LEU A 35 -4.00 17.37 -0.31
N PRO A 36 -2.75 17.74 -0.65
CA PRO A 36 -2.04 17.08 -1.73
C PRO A 36 -1.82 15.59 -1.41
N PRO A 37 -1.72 14.73 -2.44
CA PRO A 37 -1.31 13.35 -2.25
C PRO A 37 0.08 13.28 -1.62
N VAL A 38 0.24 12.36 -0.68
CA VAL A 38 1.51 12.12 0.02
C VAL A 38 1.89 10.65 -0.08
N GLU A 39 3.19 10.40 -0.17
CA GLU A 39 3.75 9.06 -0.26
C GLU A 39 3.55 8.29 1.07
N VAL A 40 3.04 7.06 0.99
CA VAL A 40 2.61 6.31 2.17
C VAL A 40 3.78 5.93 3.08
N ASN A 41 4.94 5.56 2.54
CA ASN A 41 6.08 5.22 3.39
C ASN A 41 6.53 6.41 4.24
N SER A 42 6.44 7.63 3.70
CA SER A 42 6.71 8.87 4.42
C SER A 42 5.74 9.07 5.58
N VAL A 43 4.45 8.78 5.36
CA VAL A 43 3.41 8.79 6.41
C VAL A 43 3.68 7.71 7.47
N LEU A 44 3.99 6.47 7.07
CA LEU A 44 4.29 5.38 7.99
C LEU A 44 5.53 5.69 8.85
N ASN A 45 6.55 6.32 8.27
CA ASN A 45 7.73 6.77 9.01
C ASN A 45 7.39 7.88 10.00
N ALA A 46 6.52 8.82 9.61
CA ALA A 46 6.05 9.88 10.51
C ALA A 46 5.24 9.33 11.69
N LEU A 47 4.37 8.33 11.46
CA LEU A 47 3.58 7.68 12.51
C LEU A 47 4.44 6.87 13.50
N LYS A 48 5.66 6.49 13.11
CA LYS A 48 6.65 5.84 13.99
C LYS A 48 7.48 6.80 14.85
N LEU A 49 7.29 8.12 14.71
CA LEU A 49 8.04 9.07 15.51
C LEU A 49 7.69 8.95 17.01
N PRO A 50 8.63 9.23 17.92
CA PRO A 50 8.42 9.06 19.37
C PRO A 50 7.20 9.81 19.93
N ILE A 51 6.79 10.91 19.30
CA ILE A 51 5.59 11.69 19.67
C ILE A 51 4.29 10.87 19.56
N PHE A 52 4.29 9.80 18.77
CA PHE A 52 3.11 8.95 18.54
C PHE A 52 3.14 7.62 19.28
N HIS A 53 4.21 7.27 20.02
CA HIS A 53 4.34 5.96 20.67
C HIS A 53 3.21 5.61 21.66
N SER A 54 2.56 6.62 22.25
CA SER A 54 1.44 6.44 23.17
C SER A 54 0.08 6.78 22.53
N ASN A 55 0.05 7.01 21.21
CA ASN A 55 -1.16 7.35 20.46
C ASN A 55 -1.72 6.11 19.76
N SER A 56 -2.83 5.58 20.26
CA SER A 56 -3.49 4.40 19.69
C SER A 56 -4.03 4.61 18.28
N GLN A 57 -4.46 5.83 17.95
CA GLN A 57 -4.94 6.16 16.59
C GLN A 57 -3.79 6.14 15.58
N ALA A 58 -2.60 6.62 15.97
CA ALA A 58 -1.41 6.55 15.13
C ALA A 58 -1.04 5.11 14.80
N GLU A 59 -1.08 4.22 15.80
CA GLU A 59 -0.83 2.79 15.60
C GLU A 59 -1.90 2.16 14.68
N GLN A 60 -3.18 2.48 14.88
CA GLN A 60 -4.25 1.98 14.01
C GLN A 60 -4.10 2.44 12.56
N LEU A 61 -3.75 3.71 12.34
CA LEU A 61 -3.49 4.24 10.99
C LEU A 61 -2.27 3.56 10.36
N TYR A 62 -1.21 3.35 11.13
CA TYR A 62 -0.02 2.63 10.68
C TYR A 62 -0.39 1.21 10.21
N GLN A 63 -1.10 0.46 11.04
CA GLN A 63 -1.52 -0.91 10.72
C GLN A 63 -2.44 -0.94 9.50
N LYS A 64 -3.43 -0.03 9.44
CA LYS A 64 -4.35 0.11 8.31
C LYS A 64 -3.60 0.29 6.99
N PHE A 65 -2.70 1.26 6.91
CA PHE A 65 -1.98 1.56 5.67
C PHE A 65 -0.98 0.46 5.31
N SER A 66 -0.28 -0.12 6.29
CA SER A 66 0.63 -1.25 6.05
C SER A 66 -0.11 -2.46 5.47
N GLN A 67 -1.25 -2.84 6.06
CA GLN A 67 -2.05 -3.97 5.58
C GLN A 67 -2.60 -3.74 4.17
N GLN A 68 -2.96 -2.50 3.83
CA GLN A 68 -3.42 -2.16 2.49
C GLN A 68 -2.30 -2.26 1.46
N ILE A 69 -1.08 -1.82 1.77
CA ILE A 69 0.08 -2.04 0.89
C ILE A 69 0.28 -3.52 0.65
N ASP A 70 0.29 -4.34 1.71
CA ASP A 70 0.47 -5.79 1.57
C ASP A 70 -0.65 -6.43 0.73
N ALA A 71 -1.89 -5.98 0.89
CA ALA A 71 -3.02 -6.46 0.11
C ALA A 71 -2.87 -6.12 -1.38
N ILE A 72 -2.42 -4.90 -1.71
CA ILE A 72 -2.16 -4.49 -3.09
C ILE A 72 -1.04 -5.36 -3.69
N GLN A 73 0.07 -5.53 -2.99
CA GLN A 73 1.20 -6.34 -3.44
C GLN A 73 0.80 -7.80 -3.70
N ARG A 74 -0.01 -8.39 -2.80
CA ARG A 74 -0.55 -9.74 -3.01
C ARG A 74 -1.45 -9.80 -4.24
N GLY A 75 -2.27 -8.78 -4.47
CA GLY A 75 -3.10 -8.66 -5.67
C GLY A 75 -2.27 -8.64 -6.96
N ASP A 76 -1.21 -7.83 -7.00
CA ASP A 76 -0.29 -7.75 -8.13
C ASP A 76 0.38 -9.10 -8.42
N MET A 77 0.90 -9.76 -7.37
CA MET A 77 1.53 -11.07 -7.50
C MET A 77 0.55 -12.12 -8.02
N ALA A 78 -0.69 -12.14 -7.51
CA ALA A 78 -1.71 -13.07 -7.96
C ALA A 78 -2.09 -12.84 -9.42
N ALA A 79 -2.19 -11.58 -9.87
CA ALA A 79 -2.44 -11.25 -11.26
C ALA A 79 -1.29 -11.71 -12.17
N ASN A 80 -0.04 -11.48 -11.75
CA ASN A 80 1.14 -11.92 -12.49
C ASN A 80 1.25 -13.45 -12.58
N GLN A 81 0.96 -14.17 -11.48
CA GLN A 81 0.92 -15.63 -11.48
C GLN A 81 -0.15 -16.17 -12.44
N LYS A 82 -1.34 -15.56 -12.46
CA LYS A 82 -2.40 -15.94 -13.41
C LYS A 82 -1.96 -15.75 -14.86
N LEU A 83 -1.30 -14.63 -15.16
CA LEU A 83 -0.74 -14.36 -16.49
C LEU A 83 0.31 -15.42 -16.87
N GLN A 84 1.25 -15.72 -15.97
CA GLN A 84 2.28 -16.73 -16.22
C GLN A 84 1.68 -18.12 -16.45
N ASN A 85 0.65 -18.47 -15.69
CA ASN A 85 -0.08 -19.74 -15.87
C ASN A 85 -0.77 -19.79 -17.23
N ALA A 86 -1.40 -18.69 -17.67
CA ALA A 86 -2.00 -18.59 -18.99
C ALA A 86 -0.95 -18.74 -20.10
N LEU A 87 0.21 -18.09 -19.98
CA LEU A 87 1.31 -18.22 -20.94
C LEU A 87 1.85 -19.65 -21.01
N ASN A 88 2.06 -20.31 -19.86
CA ASN A 88 2.49 -21.70 -19.81
C ASN A 88 1.44 -22.64 -20.43
N SER A 89 0.13 -22.35 -20.23
CA SER A 89 -0.95 -23.15 -20.82
C SER A 89 -1.06 -23.00 -22.35
N LEU A 90 -0.50 -21.92 -22.91
CA LEU A 90 -0.45 -21.66 -24.34
C LEU A 90 0.80 -22.25 -25.02
N GLN A 91 1.79 -22.75 -24.25
CA GLN A 91 2.87 -23.50 -24.84
C GLN A 91 2.32 -24.83 -25.39
N PRO A 92 2.48 -25.10 -26.70
CA PRO A 92 1.97 -26.33 -27.28
C PRO A 92 2.61 -27.52 -26.57
N LYS A 93 1.79 -28.45 -26.07
CA LYS A 93 2.25 -29.81 -25.83
C LYS A 93 2.65 -30.35 -27.19
N HIS A 94 3.95 -30.40 -27.45
CA HIS A 94 4.50 -31.10 -28.59
C HIS A 94 4.22 -32.60 -28.41
N ASP A 95 2.99 -33.01 -28.73
CA ASP A 95 2.74 -34.37 -29.19
C ASP A 95 3.36 -34.41 -30.60
N TYR A 96 4.68 -34.59 -30.67
CA TYR A 96 5.32 -35.06 -31.89
C TYR A 96 4.67 -36.43 -32.15
N TYR A 97 3.65 -36.43 -33.01
CA TYR A 97 3.31 -37.61 -33.76
C TYR A 97 4.55 -37.94 -34.60
N GLU A 98 5.44 -38.76 -34.05
CA GLU A 98 6.35 -39.56 -34.86
C GLU A 98 5.45 -40.43 -35.74
N TYR A 99 5.20 -39.97 -36.97
CA TYR A 99 4.72 -40.84 -38.01
C TYR A 99 5.85 -41.82 -38.34
N SER A 100 5.45 -43.10 -38.31
CA SER A 100 6.24 -44.31 -38.52
C SER A 100 7.09 -44.30 -39.79
#